data_AF-H9FHU4-F1
#
_entry.id   AF-H9FHU4-F1
#
_cell.length_a   1.000
_cell.length_b   1.000
_cell.length_c   1.000
_cell.angle_alpha   90.00
_cell.angle_beta   90.00
_cell.angle_gamma   90.00
#
_symmetry.space_group_name_H-M   'P 1'
#
loop_
_entity.id
_entity.type
_entity.pdbx_description
1 polymer ?
#
loop_
_entity_poly.entity_id
_entity_poly.type
_entity_poly.pdbx_seq_one_letter_code
_entity_poly.pdbx_strand_id
1 'polypeptide(L)'
;DNYPMPIGHFWRGLPSDISAAYERQDGRFVFFKGDRYWLFREANLEPGYPQPLTSYGLGIPYDRIDTAIWWEPTGHTFFFQEDRYWRFNEETQRGDPGYPK
;
A
#
# COMPACT_ATOMS: atom_id res chain seq x y z
N ASP A 1 29.33 -1.80 -1.56
CA ASP A 1 28.29 -2.36 -2.44
C ASP A 1 27.84 -3.73 -1.93
N ASN A 2 26.75 -3.77 -1.14
CA ASN A 2 26.21 -5.00 -0.53
C ASN A 2 24.77 -5.31 -1.02
N TYR A 3 24.50 -5.06 -2.31
CA TYR A 3 23.23 -5.41 -2.95
C TYR A 3 23.44 -6.51 -4.00
N PRO A 4 22.46 -7.40 -4.24
CA PRO A 4 21.12 -7.45 -3.63
C PRO A 4 21.13 -7.95 -2.17
N MET A 5 20.15 -7.48 -1.38
CA MET A 5 19.95 -7.90 0.02
C MET A 5 18.55 -8.50 0.18
N PRO A 6 18.39 -9.58 0.98
CA PRO A 6 17.06 -10.08 1.33
C PRO A 6 16.19 -8.98 1.93
N ILE A 7 14.96 -8.84 1.45
CA ILE A 7 14.06 -7.74 1.87
C ILE A 7 13.87 -7.69 3.39
N GLY A 8 13.74 -8.86 4.03
CA GLY A 8 13.56 -8.98 5.48
C GLY A 8 14.77 -8.60 6.33
N HIS A 9 15.94 -8.38 5.73
CA HIS A 9 17.10 -7.84 6.44
C HIS A 9 16.84 -6.38 6.83
N PHE A 10 16.35 -5.58 5.88
CA PHE A 10 16.02 -4.17 6.12
C PHE A 10 14.58 -4.01 6.66
N TRP A 11 13.60 -4.61 5.99
CA TRP A 11 12.18 -4.55 6.35
C TRP A 11 11.79 -5.76 7.19
N ARG A 12 12.25 -5.80 8.45
CA ARG A 12 11.98 -6.94 9.34
C ARG A 12 10.47 -7.16 9.51
N GLY A 13 10.02 -8.38 9.22
CA GLY A 13 8.60 -8.78 9.28
C GLY A 13 7.85 -8.64 7.95
N LEU A 14 8.46 -8.08 6.91
CA LEU A 14 7.89 -8.04 5.57
C LEU A 14 8.17 -9.37 4.83
N PRO A 15 7.16 -10.00 4.20
CA PRO A 15 7.38 -11.21 3.41
C PRO A 15 8.16 -10.92 2.12
N SER A 16 8.70 -11.97 1.51
CA SER A 16 9.17 -11.90 0.11
C SER A 16 8.01 -11.66 -0.85
N ASP A 17 8.31 -11.27 -2.09
CA ASP A 17 7.35 -11.24 -3.20
C ASP A 17 6.11 -10.39 -2.91
N ILE A 18 6.34 -9.16 -2.45
CA ILE A 18 5.31 -8.13 -2.35
C ILE A 18 4.79 -7.73 -3.74
N SER A 19 3.54 -7.30 -3.82
CA SER A 19 2.94 -6.85 -5.09
C SER A 19 3.15 -5.36 -5.33
N ALA A 20 3.05 -4.53 -4.29
CA ALA A 20 3.21 -3.09 -4.41
C ALA A 20 3.79 -2.47 -3.13
N ALA A 21 4.42 -1.32 -3.26
CA ALA A 21 4.87 -0.49 -2.14
C ALA A 21 4.75 0.99 -2.50
N TYR A 22 4.40 1.83 -1.52
CA TYR A 22 4.45 3.29 -1.69
C TYR A 22 4.62 3.99 -0.33
N GLU A 23 5.06 5.25 -0.38
CA GLU A 23 5.10 6.14 0.77
C GLU A 23 3.84 7.00 0.79
N ARG A 24 3.15 7.05 1.93
CA ARG A 24 1.99 7.93 2.15
C ARG A 24 2.44 9.35 2.44
N GLN A 25 1.50 10.29 2.34
CA GLN A 25 1.70 11.69 2.73
C GLN A 25 2.20 11.87 4.18
N ASP A 26 1.91 10.94 5.08
CA ASP A 26 2.36 11.00 6.48
C ASP A 26 3.76 10.38 6.72
N GLY A 27 4.47 10.03 5.64
CA GLY A 27 5.81 9.46 5.67
C GLY A 27 5.86 7.97 6.06
N ARG A 28 4.71 7.30 6.19
CA ARG A 28 4.67 5.85 6.41
C ARG A 28 4.74 5.08 5.10
N PHE A 29 5.48 3.98 5.11
CA PHE A 29 5.59 3.07 3.99
C PHE A 29 4.52 1.99 4.08
N VAL A 30 3.79 1.79 3.00
CA VAL A 30 2.80 0.72 2.88
C VAL A 30 3.31 -0.32 1.91
N PHE A 31 3.21 -1.57 2.29
CA PHE A 31 3.50 -2.71 1.42
C PHE A 31 2.26 -3.58 1.27
N PHE A 32 2.05 -4.12 0.08
CA PHE A 32 0.91 -4.97 -0.24
C PHE A 32 1.38 -6.37 -0.66
N LYS A 33 0.62 -7.39 -0.25
CA LYS A 33 0.77 -8.75 -0.76
C LYS A 33 -0.57 -9.49 -0.59
N GLY A 34 -1.17 -9.88 -1.71
CA GLY A 34 -2.50 -10.49 -1.72
C GLY A 34 -3.52 -9.58 -1.03
N ASP A 35 -4.33 -10.16 -0.15
CA ASP A 35 -5.39 -9.49 0.59
C ASP A 35 -4.90 -8.76 1.86
N ARG A 36 -3.58 -8.56 2.01
CA ARG A 36 -2.95 -7.98 3.20
C ARG A 36 -2.05 -6.81 2.88
N TYR A 37 -1.92 -5.93 3.87
CA TYR A 37 -0.96 -4.84 3.85
C TYR A 37 -0.16 -4.77 5.15
N TRP A 38 1.05 -4.22 5.03
CA TRP A 38 1.95 -3.89 6.13
C TRP A 38 2.14 -2.39 6.14
N LEU A 39 2.20 -1.82 7.33
CA LEU A 39 2.50 -0.41 7.53
C LEU A 39 3.80 -0.30 8.31
N PHE A 40 4.74 0.46 7.76
CA PHE A 40 6.01 0.74 8.39
C PHE A 40 6.16 2.23 8.66
N ARG A 41 6.77 2.54 9.79
CA ARG A 41 7.31 3.87 10.08
C ARG A 41 8.84 3.77 10.04
N GLU A 42 9.45 4.50 9.11
CA GLU A 42 10.87 4.29 8.75
C GLU A 42 11.08 2.81 8.37
N ALA A 43 11.96 2.07 9.03
CA ALA A 43 12.18 0.64 8.81
C ALA A 43 11.48 -0.26 9.86
N ASN A 44 10.63 0.29 10.73
CA ASN A 44 9.97 -0.45 11.80
C ASN A 44 8.52 -0.82 11.41
N LEU A 45 8.19 -2.11 11.52
CA LEU A 45 6.83 -2.59 11.32
C LEU A 45 5.93 -2.09 12.45
N GLU A 46 4.82 -1.44 12.10
CA GLU A 46 3.88 -0.94 13.09
C GLU A 46 3.19 -2.12 13.83
N PRO A 47 2.87 -1.98 15.12
CA PRO A 47 2.17 -3.02 15.87
C PRO A 47 0.82 -3.41 15.26
N GLY A 48 0.53 -4.71 15.24
CA GLY A 48 -0.72 -5.25 14.72
C GLY A 48 -0.72 -5.54 13.22
N TYR A 49 0.35 -5.27 12.49
CA TYR A 49 0.47 -5.61 11.07
C TYR A 49 1.04 -7.02 10.83
N PRO A 50 0.68 -7.70 9.72
CA PRO A 50 -0.20 -7.23 8.64
C PRO A 50 -1.68 -7.22 8.99
N GLN A 51 -2.41 -6.32 8.32
CA GLN A 51 -3.87 -6.19 8.41
C GLN A 51 -4.51 -6.54 7.05
N PRO A 52 -5.78 -6.98 7.02
CA PRO A 52 -6.48 -7.24 5.77
C PRO A 52 -6.77 -5.94 5.01
N LEU A 53 -6.79 -5.98 3.67
CA LEU A 53 -7.11 -4.81 2.84
C LEU A 53 -8.48 -4.20 3.16
N THR A 54 -9.42 -5.01 3.65
CA THR A 54 -10.74 -4.53 4.09
C THR A 54 -10.69 -3.56 5.27
N SER A 55 -9.60 -3.53 6.06
CA SER A 55 -9.40 -2.53 7.11
C SER A 55 -8.62 -1.30 6.64
N TYR A 56 -8.14 -1.29 5.39
CA TYR A 56 -7.34 -0.20 4.85
C TYR A 56 -8.19 1.05 4.59
N GLY A 57 -9.37 0.82 4.01
CA GLY A 57 -10.30 1.85 3.57
C GLY A 57 -11.42 1.24 2.75
N LEU A 58 -12.43 2.04 2.43
CA LEU A 58 -13.60 1.59 1.67
C LEU A 58 -13.47 1.96 0.19
N GLY A 59 -14.04 1.15 -0.70
CA GLY A 59 -14.11 1.49 -2.13
C GLY A 59 -12.80 1.30 -2.89
N ILE A 60 -12.00 0.31 -2.50
CA ILE A 60 -10.77 -0.15 -3.16
C ILE A 60 -10.85 -1.66 -3.43
N PRO A 61 -9.94 -2.26 -4.22
CA PRO A 61 -9.81 -3.71 -4.31
C PRO A 61 -9.44 -4.32 -2.97
N TYR A 62 -10.02 -5.47 -2.63
CA TYR A 62 -9.77 -6.16 -1.36
C TYR A 62 -9.02 -7.49 -1.51
N ASP A 63 -8.81 -7.96 -2.73
CA ASP A 63 -8.14 -9.22 -3.04
C ASP A 63 -6.65 -9.04 -3.34
N ARG A 64 -6.27 -7.97 -4.06
CA ARG A 64 -4.87 -7.56 -4.26
C ARG A 64 -4.74 -6.14 -4.80
N ILE A 65 -3.55 -5.56 -4.61
CA ILE A 65 -3.11 -4.30 -5.22
C ILE A 65 -1.84 -4.58 -6.02
N ASP A 66 -1.87 -4.32 -7.33
CA ASP A 66 -0.73 -4.61 -8.22
C ASP A 66 0.26 -3.43 -8.25
N THR A 67 -0.22 -2.20 -8.06
CA THR A 67 0.61 -1.00 -7.94
C THR A 67 -0.11 0.05 -7.10
N ALA A 68 0.65 0.85 -6.34
CA ALA A 68 0.14 1.97 -5.55
C ALA A 68 1.03 3.19 -5.77
N ILE A 69 0.43 4.36 -5.96
CA ILE A 69 1.17 5.62 -6.18
C ILE A 69 0.46 6.74 -5.42
N TRP A 70 1.16 7.40 -4.51
CA TRP A 70 0.69 8.68 -3.96
C TRP A 70 0.98 9.80 -4.96
N TRP A 71 -0.04 10.57 -5.30
CA TRP A 71 0.04 11.62 -6.31
C TRP A 71 -0.11 13.01 -5.67
N GLU A 72 1.03 13.60 -5.33
CA GLU A 72 1.15 14.91 -4.67
C GLU A 72 0.25 16.00 -5.26
N PRO A 73 0.15 16.20 -6.60
CA PRO A 73 -0.67 17.29 -7.16
C PRO A 73 -2.15 17.23 -6.77
N THR A 74 -2.67 16.04 -6.44
CA THR A 74 -4.06 15.86 -6.02
C THR A 74 -4.21 15.45 -4.56
N GLY A 75 -3.14 15.06 -3.89
CA GLY A 75 -3.18 14.45 -2.55
C GLY A 75 -3.84 13.07 -2.48
N HIS A 76 -4.15 12.43 -3.62
CA HIS A 76 -4.78 11.11 -3.65
C HIS A 76 -3.75 10.01 -3.85
N THR A 77 -4.08 8.83 -3.33
CA THR A 77 -3.38 7.59 -3.67
C THR A 77 -4.13 6.89 -4.80
N PHE A 78 -3.41 6.46 -5.81
CA PHE A 78 -3.95 5.67 -6.92
C PHE A 78 -3.55 4.21 -6.74
N PHE A 79 -4.55 3.34 -6.65
CA PHE A 79 -4.36 1.89 -6.63
C PHE A 79 -4.69 1.31 -8.00
N PHE A 80 -3.86 0.39 -8.46
CA PHE A 80 -4.02 -0.29 -9.74
C PHE A 80 -4.21 -1.78 -9.53
N GLN A 81 -5.15 -2.35 -10.27
CA GLN A 81 -5.35 -3.79 -10.39
C GLN A 81 -5.73 -4.10 -11.83
N GLU A 82 -4.90 -4.90 -12.50
CA GLU A 82 -5.03 -5.22 -13.92
C GLU A 82 -5.12 -3.94 -14.78
N ASP A 83 -6.20 -3.77 -15.54
CA ASP A 83 -6.46 -2.65 -16.44
C ASP A 83 -7.25 -1.50 -15.78
N ARG A 84 -7.49 -1.59 -14.47
CA ARG A 84 -8.32 -0.63 -13.72
C ARG A 84 -7.54 0.11 -12.64
N TYR A 85 -8.02 1.30 -12.31
CA TYR A 85 -7.47 2.07 -11.22
C TYR A 85 -8.53 2.74 -10.34
N TRP A 86 -8.20 2.88 -9.05
CA TRP A 86 -9.00 3.52 -8.03
C TRP A 86 -8.29 4.79 -7.57
N ARG A 87 -9.04 5.87 -7.39
CA ARG A 87 -8.54 7.08 -6.74
C ARG A 87 -9.01 7.08 -5.29
N PHE A 88 -8.07 7.08 -4.36
CA PHE A 88 -8.29 6.92 -2.93
C PHE A 88 -7.90 8.19 -2.18
N ASN A 89 -8.78 8.64 -1.28
CA ASN A 89 -8.56 9.74 -0.39
C ASN A 89 -8.09 9.20 0.98
N GLU A 90 -6.83 9.47 1.32
CA GLU A 90 -6.20 8.99 2.57
C GLU A 90 -6.84 9.58 3.83
N GLU A 91 -7.33 10.82 3.78
CA GLU A 91 -7.93 11.52 4.92
C GLU A 91 -9.26 10.90 5.33
N THR A 92 -10.10 10.55 4.35
CA THR A 92 -11.41 9.94 4.56
C THR A 92 -11.37 8.41 4.55
N GLN A 93 -10.24 7.83 4.17
CA GLN A 93 -10.02 6.40 3.93
C GLN A 93 -11.05 5.80 2.98
N ARG A 94 -11.35 6.51 1.88
CA ARG A 94 -12.37 6.13 0.90
C ARG A 94 -11.89 6.29 -0.54
N GLY A 95 -12.27 5.33 -1.38
CA GLY A 95 -12.25 5.47 -2.83
C GLY A 95 -13.32 6.44 -3.29
N ASP A 96 -12.97 7.27 -4.27
CA ASP A 96 -13.87 8.28 -4.80
C ASP A 96 -15.00 7.65 -5.64
N PRO A 97 -16.22 8.21 -5.59
CA PRO A 97 -17.30 7.82 -6.50
C PRO A 97 -16.88 7.97 -7.98
N GLY A 98 -17.33 7.03 -8.82
CA GLY A 98 -16.99 7.01 -10.24
C GLY A 98 -15.67 6.34 -10.60
N TYR A 99 -15.04 5.68 -9.62
CA TYR A 99 -13.95 4.71 -9.78
C TYR A 99 -14.43 3.29 -9.41
N PRO A 100 -13.81 2.21 -9.92
CA PRO A 100 -12.64 2.22 -10.80
C PRO A 100 -12.92 2.76 -12.20
N LYS A 101 -11.86 3.19 -12.87
CA LYS A 101 -11.84 3.48 -14.31
C LYS A 101 -10.90 2.52 -15.02
#